data_AF-A0A1E4TKE9-F1
#
_entry.id   AF-A0A1E4TKE9-F1
#
_cell.length_a   1.000
_cell.length_b   1.000
_cell.length_c   1.000
_cell.angle_alpha   90.00
_cell.angle_beta   90.00
_cell.angle_gamma   90.00
#
_symmetry.space_group_name_H-M   'P 1'
#
loop_
_entity.id
_entity.type
_entity.pdbx_description
1 polymer ?
#
loop_
_entity_poly.entity_id
_entity_poly.type
_entity_poly.pdbx_seq_one_letter_code
_entity_poly.pdbx_strand_id
1 'polypeptide(L)'
;MSIDFSKLSERDISVIDQVFDPEGGGGIKSVVVPDIDVSFVNEGVDIAEAREAEETAVKAAEAGDIHRALIEINELLRKYPNYASAYNNRAQIRRMKGEIDEAIIDLYECLKHARPEVLSGAPDTQYIPSGSVPVRIPSNQVLILSQAHAQLGSIYMSKASNLSDDEGWSLKAQASKHFAASGVYGNELSRKLATAINPYARLCGSIVKQALEQEMCGGQ
;
A
#
# COMPACT_ATOMS: atom_id res chain seq x y z
N MET A 1 3.59 -5.37 -42.94
CA MET A 1 4.57 -6.26 -42.28
C MET A 1 3.77 -7.13 -41.33
N SER A 2 3.39 -8.34 -41.76
CA SER A 2 2.52 -9.21 -40.96
C SER A 2 3.37 -9.94 -39.92
N ILE A 3 3.12 -9.68 -38.64
CA ILE A 3 3.80 -10.37 -37.54
C ILE A 3 3.22 -11.78 -37.46
N ASP A 4 4.09 -12.79 -37.51
CA ASP A 4 3.70 -14.20 -37.41
C ASP A 4 3.61 -14.61 -35.94
N PHE A 5 2.38 -14.58 -35.39
CA PHE A 5 2.09 -14.87 -33.98
C PHE A 5 2.28 -16.36 -33.61
N SER A 6 2.51 -17.25 -34.58
CA SER A 6 2.66 -18.70 -34.34
C SER A 6 3.99 -19.10 -33.69
N LYS A 7 4.96 -18.18 -33.61
CA LYS A 7 6.30 -18.40 -33.01
C LYS A 7 6.48 -17.82 -31.61
N LEU A 8 5.43 -17.23 -31.05
CA LEU A 8 5.50 -16.57 -29.76
C LEU A 8 5.35 -17.58 -28.62
N SER A 9 6.15 -17.42 -27.56
CA SER A 9 5.98 -18.21 -26.35
C SER A 9 4.72 -17.76 -25.59
N GLU A 10 4.18 -18.60 -24.72
CA GLU A 10 3.02 -18.24 -23.87
C GLU A 10 3.27 -16.95 -23.07
N ARG A 11 4.53 -16.66 -22.70
CA ARG A 11 4.92 -15.41 -22.03
C ARG A 11 4.82 -14.21 -22.96
N ASP A 12 5.25 -14.35 -24.21
CA ASP A 12 5.20 -13.26 -25.19
C ASP A 12 3.76 -12.92 -25.55
N ILE A 13 2.91 -13.94 -25.70
CA ILE A 13 1.47 -13.76 -25.91
C ILE A 13 0.84 -13.03 -24.73
N SER A 14 1.17 -13.40 -23.48
CA SER A 14 0.66 -12.70 -22.29
C SER A 14 1.15 -11.25 -22.18
N VAL A 15 2.39 -10.95 -22.56
CA VAL A 15 2.92 -9.58 -22.57
C VAL A 15 2.24 -8.74 -23.65
N ILE A 16 2.06 -9.30 -24.85
CA ILE A 16 1.34 -8.66 -25.95
C ILE A 16 -0.11 -8.41 -25.55
N ASP A 17 -0.78 -9.39 -24.94
CA ASP A 17 -2.15 -9.25 -24.43
C ASP A 17 -2.24 -8.14 -23.38
N GLN A 18 -1.28 -8.03 -22.45
CA GLN A 18 -1.22 -6.93 -21.48
C GLN A 18 -0.91 -5.56 -22.12
N VAL A 19 -0.21 -5.53 -23.25
CA VAL A 19 0.13 -4.30 -23.99
C VAL A 19 -1.06 -3.81 -24.81
N PHE A 20 -1.83 -4.71 -25.42
CA PHE A 20 -2.95 -4.38 -26.31
C PHE A 20 -4.32 -4.38 -25.61
N ASP A 21 -4.46 -5.14 -24.52
CA ASP A 21 -5.61 -5.13 -23.65
C ASP A 21 -5.17 -5.11 -22.17
N PRO A 22 -4.78 -3.93 -21.65
CA PRO A 22 -4.49 -3.79 -20.22
C PRO A 22 -5.72 -4.10 -19.33
N GLU A 23 -6.92 -4.22 -19.92
CA GLU A 23 -8.16 -4.64 -19.25
C GLU A 23 -8.57 -6.10 -19.56
N GLY A 24 -7.89 -6.79 -20.48
CA GLY A 24 -8.19 -8.16 -20.94
C GLY A 24 -7.92 -9.24 -19.88
N GLY A 25 -7.11 -8.89 -18.88
CA GLY A 25 -7.12 -9.52 -17.57
C GLY A 25 -8.37 -9.14 -16.78
N GLY A 26 -9.55 -9.51 -17.31
CA GLY A 26 -10.86 -9.40 -16.66
C GLY A 26 -11.12 -8.04 -16.03
N GLY A 27 -11.77 -7.14 -16.78
CA GLY A 27 -12.27 -5.85 -16.30
C GLY A 27 -12.54 -5.88 -14.81
N ILE A 28 -11.62 -5.29 -14.05
CA ILE A 28 -11.65 -5.38 -12.60
C ILE A 28 -12.70 -4.37 -12.13
N LYS A 29 -13.98 -4.73 -12.34
CA LYS A 29 -15.17 -4.01 -11.85
C LYS A 29 -15.20 -3.96 -10.31
N SER A 30 -14.29 -4.67 -9.66
CA SER A 30 -13.97 -4.57 -8.24
C SER A 30 -12.58 -5.14 -8.05
N VAL A 31 -11.56 -4.27 -7.85
CA VAL A 31 -10.26 -4.77 -7.38
C VAL A 31 -10.54 -5.15 -5.94
N VAL A 32 -10.98 -6.40 -5.73
CA VAL A 32 -11.00 -7.00 -4.41
C VAL A 32 -9.53 -7.03 -4.02
N VAL A 33 -9.14 -6.06 -3.20
CA VAL A 33 -7.81 -6.01 -2.63
C VAL A 33 -7.66 -7.33 -1.87
N PRO A 34 -6.80 -8.27 -2.30
CA PRO A 34 -6.53 -9.45 -1.51
C PRO A 34 -6.02 -8.98 -0.15
N ASP A 35 -6.34 -9.70 0.93
CA ASP A 35 -5.92 -9.35 2.30
C ASP A 35 -4.42 -9.00 2.29
N ILE A 36 -4.14 -7.71 2.26
CA ILE A 36 -2.79 -7.18 2.42
C ILE A 36 -2.43 -7.64 3.82
N ASP A 37 -1.32 -8.36 3.94
CA ASP A 37 -0.79 -8.72 5.25
C ASP A 37 -0.50 -7.42 6.02
N VAL A 38 -1.42 -7.08 6.91
CA VAL A 38 -1.38 -5.95 7.82
C VAL A 38 -1.08 -6.42 9.22
N SER A 39 -0.38 -7.56 9.38
CA SER A 39 0.05 -8.07 10.68
C SER A 39 0.70 -6.98 11.55
N PHE A 40 0.43 -7.05 12.84
CA PHE A 40 0.96 -6.13 13.82
C PHE A 40 2.50 -6.13 13.81
N VAL A 41 3.12 -4.95 13.83
CA VAL A 41 4.59 -4.82 13.85
C VAL A 41 5.08 -4.75 15.28
N ASN A 42 6.16 -5.48 15.57
CA ASN A 42 6.82 -5.45 16.87
C ASN A 42 8.33 -5.15 16.72
N GLU A 43 8.64 -3.99 16.14
CA GLU A 43 10.03 -3.60 15.83
C GLU A 43 10.35 -2.14 16.21
N GLY A 44 10.06 -1.79 17.46
CA GLY A 44 10.49 -0.53 18.04
C GLY A 44 11.89 -0.57 18.67
N VAL A 45 12.49 0.62 18.80
CA VAL A 45 13.81 0.86 19.43
C VAL A 45 13.82 0.35 20.87
N ASP A 46 14.77 -0.54 21.19
CA ASP A 46 15.39 -0.95 22.47
C ASP A 46 14.72 -0.63 23.83
N ILE A 47 13.39 -0.62 23.88
CA ILE A 47 12.62 -0.46 25.12
C ILE A 47 11.80 -1.74 25.27
N ALA A 48 12.37 -2.72 25.95
CA ALA A 48 11.73 -4.00 26.22
C ALA A 48 10.31 -3.84 26.83
N GLU A 49 10.13 -2.82 27.68
CA GLU A 49 8.83 -2.47 28.27
C GLU A 49 7.80 -2.03 27.22
N ALA A 50 8.21 -1.25 26.21
CA ALA A 50 7.32 -0.81 25.12
C ALA A 50 6.91 -1.98 24.23
N ARG A 51 7.87 -2.87 23.95
CA ARG A 51 7.69 -4.08 23.16
C ARG A 51 6.68 -5.05 23.80
N GLU A 52 6.79 -5.25 25.11
CA GLU A 52 5.91 -6.12 25.88
C GLU A 52 4.49 -5.56 25.97
N ALA A 53 4.36 -4.25 26.22
CA ALA A 53 3.07 -3.58 26.24
C ALA A 53 2.38 -3.60 24.86
N GLU A 54 3.15 -3.43 23.77
CA GLU A 54 2.66 -3.58 22.40
C GLU A 54 2.18 -5.00 22.13
N GLU A 55 2.97 -6.02 22.47
CA GLU A 55 2.60 -7.41 22.26
C GLU A 55 1.34 -7.80 23.04
N THR A 56 1.16 -7.26 24.24
CA THR A 56 -0.05 -7.48 25.05
C THR A 56 -1.28 -6.87 24.37
N ALA A 57 -1.17 -5.64 23.86
CA ALA A 57 -2.25 -4.97 23.16
C ALA A 57 -2.63 -5.69 21.86
N VAL A 58 -1.62 -6.19 21.12
CA VAL A 58 -1.80 -6.99 19.91
C VAL A 58 -2.55 -8.28 20.22
N LYS A 59 -2.13 -9.03 21.26
CA LYS A 59 -2.82 -10.26 21.68
C LYS A 59 -4.25 -9.99 22.09
N ALA A 60 -4.52 -8.87 22.78
CA ALA A 60 -5.88 -8.48 23.13
C ALA A 60 -6.73 -8.20 21.87
N ALA A 61 -6.15 -7.54 20.86
CA ALA A 61 -6.83 -7.27 19.59
C ALA A 61 -7.10 -8.56 18.80
N GLU A 62 -6.14 -9.48 18.73
CA GLU A 62 -6.30 -10.79 18.10
C GLU A 62 -7.33 -11.66 18.81
N ALA A 63 -7.45 -11.55 20.13
CA ALA A 63 -8.51 -12.18 20.91
C ALA A 63 -9.89 -11.53 20.72
N GLY A 64 -9.99 -10.43 19.97
CA GLY A 64 -11.22 -9.69 19.71
C GLY A 64 -11.59 -8.66 20.79
N ASP A 65 -10.76 -8.48 21.82
CA ASP A 65 -10.96 -7.46 22.86
C ASP A 65 -10.40 -6.12 22.40
N ILE A 66 -11.08 -5.52 21.42
CA ILE A 66 -10.72 -4.24 20.80
C ILE A 66 -10.66 -3.10 21.83
N HIS A 67 -11.55 -3.11 22.82
CA HIS A 67 -11.59 -2.07 23.84
C HIS A 67 -10.35 -2.08 24.73
N ARG A 68 -9.98 -3.28 25.22
CA ARG A 68 -8.77 -3.44 26.02
C ARG A 68 -7.51 -3.11 25.20
N ALA A 69 -7.43 -3.60 23.97
CA ALA A 69 -6.31 -3.31 23.08
C ALA A 69 -6.09 -1.81 22.89
N LEU A 70 -7.16 -1.03 22.66
CA LEU A 70 -7.07 0.43 22.54
C LEU A 70 -6.59 1.11 23.83
N ILE A 71 -7.02 0.63 25.00
CA ILE A 71 -6.57 1.19 26.29
C ILE A 71 -5.06 0.98 26.43
N GLU A 72 -4.60 -0.25 26.26
CA GLU A 72 -3.19 -0.62 26.43
C GLU A 72 -2.29 0.14 25.43
N ILE A 73 -2.68 0.23 24.16
CA ILE A 73 -1.92 0.98 23.15
C ILE A 73 -1.95 2.50 23.38
N ASN A 74 -3.04 3.06 23.91
CA ASN A 74 -3.09 4.47 24.27
C ASN A 74 -2.19 4.79 25.46
N GLU A 75 -2.10 3.90 26.45
CA GLU A 75 -1.13 4.03 27.54
C GLU A 75 0.31 3.93 27.04
N LEU A 76 0.57 3.01 26.12
CA LEU A 76 1.87 2.89 25.46
C LEU A 76 2.27 4.20 24.75
N LEU A 77 1.37 4.80 23.98
CA LEU A 77 1.61 6.06 23.28
C LEU A 77 1.71 7.28 24.23
N ARG A 78 1.11 7.22 25.43
CA ARG A 78 1.34 8.25 26.47
C ARG A 78 2.75 8.18 27.04
N LYS A 79 3.28 6.97 27.23
CA LYS A 79 4.66 6.76 27.70
C LYS A 79 5.69 7.04 26.61
N TYR A 80 5.41 6.60 25.38
CA TYR A 80 6.31 6.69 24.23
C TYR A 80 5.60 7.34 23.04
N PRO A 81 5.49 8.68 23.02
CA PRO A 81 4.74 9.40 21.99
C PRO A 81 5.35 9.32 20.59
N ASN A 82 6.62 8.90 20.47
CA ASN A 82 7.35 8.77 19.21
C ASN A 82 7.40 7.30 18.71
N TYR A 83 6.63 6.40 19.31
CA TYR A 83 6.69 4.97 19.00
C TYR A 83 5.85 4.64 17.76
N ALA A 84 6.51 4.62 16.60
CA ALA A 84 5.83 4.51 15.31
C ALA A 84 5.01 3.21 15.15
N SER A 85 5.52 2.06 15.63
CA SER A 85 4.79 0.78 15.53
C SER A 85 3.46 0.81 16.29
N ALA A 86 3.41 1.44 17.47
CA ALA A 86 2.15 1.57 18.21
C ALA A 86 1.10 2.40 17.46
N TYR A 87 1.49 3.42 16.70
CA TYR A 87 0.54 4.14 15.86
C TYR A 87 0.02 3.25 14.71
N ASN A 88 0.88 2.45 14.08
CA ASN A 88 0.46 1.49 13.05
C ASN A 88 -0.50 0.42 13.62
N ASN A 89 -0.19 -0.11 14.79
CA ASN A 89 -1.00 -1.12 15.46
C ASN A 89 -2.32 -0.52 15.98
N ARG A 90 -2.31 0.72 16.51
CA ARG A 90 -3.54 1.43 16.88
C ARG A 90 -4.45 1.66 15.68
N ALA A 91 -3.87 2.04 14.55
CA ALA A 91 -4.63 2.22 13.31
C ALA A 91 -5.33 0.92 12.89
N GLN A 92 -4.64 -0.22 12.98
CA GLN A 92 -5.24 -1.53 12.70
C GLN A 92 -6.40 -1.85 13.66
N ILE A 93 -6.21 -1.63 14.96
CA ILE A 93 -7.28 -1.85 15.96
C ILE A 93 -8.49 -0.94 15.69
N ARG A 94 -8.25 0.33 15.33
CA ARG A 94 -9.31 1.27 14.94
C ARG A 94 -10.03 0.82 13.67
N ARG A 95 -9.32 0.27 12.67
CA ARG A 95 -9.94 -0.33 11.48
C ARG A 95 -10.84 -1.50 11.84
N MET A 96 -10.40 -2.39 12.74
CA MET A 96 -11.23 -3.50 13.24
C MET A 96 -12.49 -3.00 13.96
N LYS A 97 -12.40 -1.86 14.64
CA LYS A 97 -13.54 -1.19 15.29
C LYS A 97 -14.47 -0.46 14.32
N GLY A 98 -13.99 -0.11 13.11
CA GLY A 98 -14.70 0.71 12.13
C GLY A 98 -14.39 2.21 12.19
N GLU A 99 -13.42 2.63 13.01
CA GLU A 99 -12.96 4.03 13.17
C GLU A 99 -11.93 4.38 12.07
N ILE A 100 -12.39 4.44 10.82
CA ILE A 100 -11.52 4.55 9.65
C ILE A 100 -10.81 5.92 9.57
N ASP A 101 -11.49 7.01 9.93
CA ASP A 101 -10.92 8.35 9.84
C ASP A 101 -9.81 8.54 10.90
N GLU A 102 -10.04 8.03 12.11
CA GLU A 102 -9.07 8.01 13.19
C GLU A 102 -7.89 7.07 12.89
N ALA A 103 -8.11 5.99 12.14
CA ALA A 103 -7.03 5.12 11.68
C ALA A 103 -6.12 5.83 10.67
N ILE A 104 -6.67 6.64 9.75
CA ILE A 104 -5.87 7.42 8.79
C ILE A 104 -4.96 8.40 9.53
N ILE A 105 -5.48 9.09 10.55
CA ILE A 105 -4.70 10.03 11.37
C ILE A 105 -3.52 9.31 12.02
N ASP A 106 -3.77 8.14 12.63
CA ASP A 106 -2.71 7.34 13.25
C ASP A 106 -1.66 6.87 12.25
N LEU A 107 -2.06 6.46 11.04
CA LEU A 107 -1.12 6.06 10.00
C LEU A 107 -0.22 7.22 9.55
N TYR A 108 -0.73 8.45 9.51
CA TYR A 108 0.09 9.62 9.22
C TYR A 108 1.06 9.96 10.36
N GLU A 109 0.64 9.85 11.62
CA GLU A 109 1.56 9.99 12.76
C GLU A 109 2.61 8.89 12.77
N CYS A 110 2.25 7.64 12.44
CA CYS A 110 3.20 6.54 12.22
C CYS A 110 4.25 6.92 11.18
N LEU A 111 3.86 7.37 9.99
CA LEU A 111 4.78 7.75 8.92
C LEU A 111 5.71 8.91 9.32
N LYS A 112 5.20 9.85 10.10
CA LYS A 112 5.97 10.99 10.63
C LYS A 112 7.04 10.56 11.62
N HIS A 113 6.73 9.61 12.51
CA HIS A 113 7.68 9.10 13.51
C HIS A 113 8.59 7.99 12.99
N ALA A 114 8.16 7.24 11.96
CA ALA A 114 8.93 6.17 11.34
C ALA A 114 10.00 6.69 10.38
N ARG A 115 9.85 7.90 9.82
CA ARG A 115 10.80 8.46 8.87
C ARG A 115 12.10 8.83 9.59
N PRO A 116 13.23 8.16 9.30
CA PRO A 116 14.50 8.58 9.86
C PRO A 116 14.91 9.91 9.22
N GLU A 117 15.40 10.85 10.04
CA GLU A 117 16.44 11.76 9.55
C GLU A 117 17.56 10.88 8.99
N VAL A 118 18.07 11.21 7.81
CA VAL A 118 19.06 10.40 7.07
C VAL A 118 20.23 10.05 8.00
N LEU A 119 20.18 8.88 8.61
CA LEU A 119 21.19 8.40 9.55
C LEU A 119 22.32 7.80 8.73
N SER A 120 23.32 8.61 8.43
CA SER A 120 24.58 8.14 7.87
C SER A 120 25.27 7.22 8.90
N GLY A 121 25.19 5.90 8.70
CA GLY A 121 26.06 4.94 9.41
C GLY A 121 25.41 3.83 10.23
N ALA A 122 24.10 3.60 10.16
CA ALA A 122 23.48 2.48 10.91
C ALA A 122 23.78 1.10 10.26
N PRO A 123 24.16 0.07 11.07
CA PRO A 123 24.69 -1.21 10.59
C PRO A 123 23.66 -2.08 9.85
N ASP A 124 22.36 -1.98 10.18
CA ASP A 124 21.28 -2.81 9.61
C ASP A 124 20.31 -2.02 8.72
N THR A 125 20.87 -1.29 7.76
CA THR A 125 20.09 -0.40 6.87
C THR A 125 19.90 -0.98 5.47
N GLN A 126 18.64 -1.06 5.03
CA GLN A 126 18.28 -1.42 3.67
C GLN A 126 18.44 -0.23 2.72
N TYR A 127 18.87 -0.55 1.50
CA TYR A 127 18.98 0.39 0.40
C TYR A 127 17.63 0.53 -0.30
N ILE A 128 17.08 1.74 -0.33
CA ILE A 128 15.82 2.02 -0.99
C ILE A 128 16.06 3.01 -2.14
N PRO A 129 15.81 2.62 -3.40
CA PRO A 129 15.87 3.54 -4.53
C PRO A 129 14.65 4.48 -4.48
N SER A 130 14.81 5.63 -3.83
CA SER A 130 13.80 6.70 -3.78
C SER A 130 14.28 7.89 -4.60
N GLY A 131 14.04 7.89 -5.92
CA GLY A 131 14.39 9.03 -6.79
C GLY A 131 15.87 9.46 -6.68
N SER A 132 16.11 10.78 -6.71
CA SER A 132 17.43 11.41 -6.87
C SER A 132 18.48 11.10 -5.80
N VAL A 133 18.09 10.54 -4.65
CA VAL A 133 19.04 10.23 -3.56
C VAL A 133 18.70 8.87 -2.94
N PRO A 134 19.61 7.88 -2.98
CA PRO A 134 19.41 6.64 -2.26
C PRO A 134 19.41 6.89 -0.76
N VAL A 135 18.38 6.41 -0.07
CA VAL A 135 18.26 6.54 1.39
C VAL A 135 18.55 5.19 2.04
N ARG A 136 19.40 5.20 3.07
CA ARG A 136 19.62 4.05 3.96
C ARG A 136 18.67 4.16 5.15
N ILE A 137 17.80 3.16 5.31
CA ILE A 137 16.77 3.12 6.38
C ILE A 137 16.96 1.81 7.15
N PRO A 138 16.93 1.80 8.49
CA PRO A 138 17.07 0.56 9.25
C PRO A 138 15.92 -0.41 8.93
N SER A 139 16.23 -1.70 8.85
CA SER A 139 15.32 -2.74 8.32
C SER A 139 13.96 -2.74 9.01
N ASN A 140 13.93 -2.42 10.31
CA ASN A 140 12.70 -2.31 11.07
C ASN A 140 11.78 -1.16 10.65
N GLN A 141 12.37 0.00 10.37
CA GLN A 141 11.60 1.15 9.88
C GLN A 141 11.06 0.90 8.47
N VAL A 142 11.78 0.13 7.64
CA VAL A 142 11.29 -0.26 6.31
C VAL A 142 9.99 -1.05 6.41
N LEU A 143 9.91 -2.01 7.32
CA LEU A 143 8.70 -2.80 7.53
C LEU A 143 7.52 -1.92 7.98
N ILE A 144 7.74 -1.05 8.97
CA ILE A 144 6.72 -0.13 9.49
C ILE A 144 6.21 0.81 8.39
N LEU A 145 7.11 1.41 7.62
CA LEU A 145 6.75 2.31 6.52
C LEU A 145 5.99 1.57 5.40
N SER A 146 6.46 0.38 5.05
CA SER A 146 5.85 -0.49 4.05
C SER A 146 4.40 -0.81 4.40
N GLN A 147 4.16 -1.24 5.64
CA GLN A 147 2.84 -1.59 6.12
C GLN A 147 1.93 -0.38 6.28
N ALA A 148 2.40 0.72 6.88
CA ALA A 148 1.59 1.91 7.07
C ALA A 148 1.06 2.46 5.72
N HIS A 149 1.90 2.46 4.69
CA HIS A 149 1.48 2.80 3.34
C HIS A 149 0.52 1.78 2.73
N ALA A 150 0.73 0.48 2.94
CA ALA A 150 -0.19 -0.55 2.47
C ALA A 150 -1.59 -0.39 3.11
N GLN A 151 -1.64 -0.09 4.41
CA GLN A 151 -2.88 0.20 5.15
C GLN A 151 -3.59 1.44 4.60
N LEU A 152 -2.87 2.56 4.39
CA LEU A 152 -3.44 3.76 3.78
C LEU A 152 -3.98 3.48 2.38
N GLY A 153 -3.23 2.76 1.55
CA GLY A 153 -3.66 2.35 0.21
C GLY A 153 -4.97 1.55 0.25
N SER A 154 -5.06 0.58 1.16
CA SER A 154 -6.26 -0.23 1.39
C SER A 154 -7.46 0.62 1.83
N ILE A 155 -7.26 1.55 2.76
CA ILE A 155 -8.33 2.46 3.24
C ILE A 155 -8.84 3.35 2.11
N TYR A 156 -7.94 4.00 1.36
CA TYR A 156 -8.34 4.86 0.25
C TYR A 156 -9.04 4.09 -0.87
N MET A 157 -8.63 2.85 -1.12
CA MET A 157 -9.33 1.97 -2.05
C MET A 157 -10.74 1.64 -1.57
N SER A 158 -10.88 1.27 -0.30
CA SER A 158 -12.18 0.98 0.33
C SER A 158 -13.11 2.20 0.30
N LYS A 159 -12.57 3.41 0.52
CA LYS A 159 -13.33 4.66 0.34
C LYS A 159 -13.74 4.88 -1.11
N ALA A 160 -12.83 4.63 -2.05
CA ALA A 160 -13.10 4.78 -3.48
C ALA A 160 -14.14 3.79 -4.00
N SER A 161 -14.20 2.56 -3.47
CA SER A 161 -15.20 1.56 -3.89
C SER A 161 -16.63 1.92 -3.51
N ASN A 162 -16.82 2.82 -2.56
CA ASN A 162 -18.14 3.32 -2.15
C ASN A 162 -18.63 4.50 -2.98
N LEU A 163 -17.80 5.01 -3.92
CA LEU A 163 -18.07 6.19 -4.73
C LEU A 163 -18.17 5.82 -6.22
N SER A 164 -18.73 6.73 -7.01
CA SER A 164 -18.72 6.62 -8.48
C SER A 164 -17.29 6.71 -9.01
N ASP A 165 -17.05 6.24 -10.25
CA ASP A 165 -15.70 6.26 -10.83
C ASP A 165 -15.12 7.67 -10.95
N ASP A 166 -15.95 8.68 -11.23
CA ASP A 166 -15.53 10.08 -11.35
C ASP A 166 -15.16 10.70 -9.99
N GLU A 167 -15.96 10.46 -8.96
CA GLU A 167 -15.70 10.96 -7.60
C GLU A 167 -14.57 10.19 -6.90
N GLY A 168 -14.50 8.89 -7.15
CA GLY A 168 -13.49 7.99 -6.61
C GLY A 168 -12.12 8.12 -7.27
N TRP A 169 -12.01 8.83 -8.40
CA TRP A 169 -10.76 9.00 -9.15
C TRP A 169 -9.60 9.51 -8.27
N SER A 170 -9.85 10.57 -7.51
CA SER A 170 -8.85 11.19 -6.63
C SER A 170 -8.39 10.21 -5.54
N LEU A 171 -9.32 9.43 -4.98
CA LEU A 171 -9.03 8.44 -3.94
C LEU A 171 -8.27 7.23 -4.51
N LYS A 172 -8.61 6.78 -5.73
CA LYS A 172 -7.84 5.73 -6.44
C LYS A 172 -6.42 6.20 -6.75
N ALA A 173 -6.24 7.46 -7.13
CA ALA A 173 -4.91 8.05 -7.31
C ALA A 173 -4.11 8.09 -5.99
N GLN A 174 -4.75 8.48 -4.88
CA GLN A 174 -4.13 8.45 -3.55
C GLN A 174 -3.76 7.03 -3.12
N ALA A 175 -4.66 6.06 -3.34
CA ALA A 175 -4.41 4.66 -3.06
C ALA A 175 -3.20 4.16 -3.87
N SER A 176 -3.18 4.40 -5.19
CA SER A 176 -2.06 4.04 -6.08
C SER A 176 -0.73 4.59 -5.57
N LYS A 177 -0.68 5.86 -5.14
CA LYS A 177 0.52 6.47 -4.58
C LYS A 177 1.02 5.76 -3.32
N HIS A 178 0.11 5.41 -2.40
CA HIS A 178 0.46 4.72 -1.18
C HIS A 178 0.92 3.28 -1.45
N PHE A 179 0.27 2.57 -2.36
CA PHE A 179 0.72 1.25 -2.80
C PHE A 179 2.08 1.29 -3.50
N ALA A 180 2.35 2.32 -4.32
CA ALA A 180 3.66 2.52 -4.94
C ALA A 180 4.74 2.73 -3.88
N ALA A 181 4.47 3.58 -2.87
CA ALA A 181 5.38 3.80 -1.76
C ALA A 181 5.67 2.50 -0.98
N SER A 182 4.62 1.74 -0.63
CA SER A 182 4.77 0.42 0.00
C SER A 182 5.59 -0.56 -0.86
N GLY A 183 5.40 -0.53 -2.18
CA GLY A 183 6.17 -1.34 -3.13
C GLY A 183 7.65 -1.00 -3.21
N VAL A 184 8.01 0.26 -2.97
CA VAL A 184 9.40 0.75 -2.85
C VAL A 184 10.05 0.21 -1.57
N TYR A 185 9.28 0.05 -0.49
CA TYR A 185 9.72 -0.57 0.77
C TYR A 185 9.68 -2.11 0.76
N GLY A 186 9.54 -2.74 -0.41
CA GLY A 186 9.67 -4.19 -0.58
C GLY A 186 8.36 -4.98 -0.65
N ASN A 187 7.19 -4.35 -0.52
CA ASN A 187 5.91 -5.07 -0.64
C ASN A 187 5.55 -5.33 -2.11
N GLU A 188 5.77 -6.56 -2.58
CA GLU A 188 5.53 -6.94 -3.98
C GLU A 188 4.04 -6.87 -4.36
N LEU A 189 3.14 -7.24 -3.44
CA LEU A 189 1.70 -7.15 -3.67
C LEU A 189 1.27 -5.70 -3.88
N SER A 190 1.69 -4.79 -2.98
CA SER A 190 1.44 -3.35 -3.13
C SER A 190 2.00 -2.81 -4.44
N ARG A 191 3.16 -3.29 -4.90
CA ARG A 191 3.74 -2.88 -6.18
C ARG A 191 2.86 -3.25 -7.38
N LYS A 192 2.30 -4.48 -7.37
CA LYS A 192 1.37 -4.93 -8.42
C LYS A 192 0.06 -4.14 -8.37
N LEU A 193 -0.47 -3.93 -7.17
CA LEU A 193 -1.68 -3.14 -6.96
C LEU A 193 -1.50 -1.70 -7.44
N ALA A 194 -0.37 -1.07 -7.15
CA ALA A 194 -0.08 0.31 -7.54
C ALA A 194 -0.24 0.54 -9.05
N THR A 195 0.30 -0.37 -9.87
CA THR A 195 0.18 -0.32 -11.32
C THR A 195 -1.25 -0.62 -11.78
N ALA A 196 -1.88 -1.65 -11.22
CA ALA A 196 -3.23 -2.08 -11.62
C ALA A 196 -4.29 -1.00 -11.38
N ILE A 197 -4.15 -0.22 -10.30
CA ILE A 197 -5.14 0.77 -9.89
C ILE A 197 -4.79 2.18 -10.34
N ASN A 198 -3.65 2.36 -11.03
CA ASN A 198 -3.19 3.66 -11.48
C ASN A 198 -4.20 4.25 -12.47
N PRO A 199 -4.92 5.31 -12.09
CA PRO A 199 -6.00 5.84 -12.92
C PRO A 199 -5.45 6.47 -14.22
N TYR A 200 -4.23 7.02 -14.19
CA TYR A 200 -3.56 7.55 -15.38
C TYR A 200 -3.23 6.46 -16.40
N ALA A 201 -2.80 5.28 -15.94
CA ALA A 201 -2.54 4.15 -16.83
C ALA A 201 -3.83 3.71 -17.55
N ARG A 202 -4.97 3.75 -16.85
CA ARG A 202 -6.28 3.44 -17.44
C ARG A 202 -6.69 4.44 -18.51
N LEU A 203 -6.55 5.74 -18.24
CA LEU A 203 -6.90 6.79 -19.20
C LEU A 203 -6.06 6.71 -20.48
N CYS A 204 -4.75 6.50 -20.34
CA CYS A 204 -3.85 6.31 -21.48
C CYS A 204 -4.28 5.09 -22.30
N GLY A 205 -4.59 3.96 -21.64
CA GLY A 205 -5.07 2.75 -22.30
C GLY A 205 -6.36 2.98 -23.08
N SER A 206 -7.36 3.66 -22.49
CA SER A 206 -8.63 3.95 -23.16
C SER A 206 -8.47 4.88 -24.36
N ILE A 207 -7.59 5.89 -24.26
CA ILE A 207 -7.32 6.82 -25.38
C ILE A 207 -6.65 6.09 -26.54
N VAL A 208 -5.63 5.27 -26.26
CA VAL A 208 -4.93 4.48 -27.28
C VAL A 208 -5.88 3.49 -27.94
N LYS A 209 -6.69 2.78 -27.16
CA LYS A 209 -7.70 1.85 -27.67
C LYS A 209 -8.70 2.54 -28.60
N GLN A 210 -9.24 3.68 -28.18
CA GLN A 210 -10.19 4.45 -28.98
C GLN A 210 -9.55 4.96 -30.29
N ALA A 211 -8.29 5.39 -30.26
CA ALA A 211 -7.56 5.81 -31.45
C ALA A 211 -7.34 4.63 -32.43
N LEU A 212 -6.97 3.45 -31.93
CA LEU A 212 -6.82 2.24 -32.75
C LEU A 212 -8.14 1.79 -33.38
N GLU A 213 -9.24 1.80 -32.62
CA GLU A 213 -10.58 1.48 -33.11
C GLU A 213 -11.02 2.43 -34.23
N GLN A 214 -10.69 3.72 -34.12
CA GLN A 214 -10.95 4.72 -35.16
C GLN A 214 -10.13 4.46 -36.43
N GLU A 215 -8.86 4.07 -36.32
CA GLU A 215 -8.03 3.73 -37.48
C GLU A 215 -8.49 2.43 -38.17
N MET A 216 -8.93 1.43 -37.41
CA MET A 216 -9.44 0.16 -37.95
C MET A 216 -10.79 0.32 -38.67
N CYS A 217 -11.68 1.19 -38.17
CA CYS A 217 -12.98 1.46 -38.78
C CYS A 217 -12.95 2.56 -39.85
N GLY A 218 -11.97 3.48 -39.79
CA GLY A 218 -11.82 4.62 -40.70
C GLY A 218 -11.03 4.32 -41.98
N GLY A 219 -10.55 3.09 -42.17
CA GLY A 219 -9.86 2.63 -43.38
C GLY A 219 -10.79 2.20 -44.52
N GLN A 220 -11.76 3.04 -44.90
CA GLN A 220 -12.52 2.95 -46.16
C GLN A 220 -12.29 4.18 -47.03
#